data_AF-A0A957QFL0-F1
#
_entry.id   AF-A0A957QFL0-F1
#
_cell.length_a   1.000
_cell.length_b   1.000
_cell.length_c   1.000
_cell.angle_alpha   90.00
_cell.angle_beta   90.00
_cell.angle_gamma   90.00
#
_symmetry.space_group_name_H-M   'P 1'
#
loop_
_entity.id
_entity.type
_entity.pdbx_description
1 polymer ?
#
loop_
_entity_poly.entity_id
_entity_poly.type
_entity_poly.pdbx_seq_one_letter_code
_entity_poly.pdbx_strand_id
1 'polypeptide(L)'
;MPLRRSSTVVVLLICLLLLSLQTPSGVQSAGNLSACAAFAFSTEEDFVTQGPLPADGNPVISDGDLLGPNYTVCARNHELLAIWQITADLGLDAVDVIDTERSLVAFSTELDDPQARFGNGELLVTNGVIIPNAALLTLFQAGPDLGLDAVHFVGVEAQIVKFLEENVDIAPEAWLGGKLIESLNRYDVDIWFSTEGTSLTASTVQILDGTLLSARTGTIVVDQLALFAASVPAGIPARGVDFGLDAVTAPRTADAAAVRFSTEILYRGEPTFTDGDVLRAGSGVEIPHVDLITPFEPMARFLGVDALFMRFEQVGDLYLPIILHQIQE
;
A
#
# COMPACT_ATOMS: atom_id res chain seq x y z
N MET A 1 -21.32 55.97 -42.62
CA MET A 1 -22.32 55.16 -41.87
C MET A 1 -22.37 53.77 -42.49
N PRO A 2 -22.42 52.67 -41.72
CA PRO A 2 -21.28 52.10 -41.01
C PRO A 2 -20.88 50.70 -41.53
N LEU A 3 -19.59 50.46 -41.76
CA LEU A 3 -19.00 49.12 -41.66
C LEU A 3 -18.78 48.83 -40.17
N ARG A 4 -19.73 48.11 -39.54
CA ARG A 4 -19.61 47.62 -38.16
C ARG A 4 -20.27 46.25 -38.05
N ARG A 5 -19.67 45.19 -38.62
CA ARG A 5 -20.10 43.80 -38.33
C ARG A 5 -19.00 42.72 -38.34
N SER A 6 -17.74 43.04 -38.63
CA SER A 6 -16.71 41.99 -38.80
C SER A 6 -15.83 41.72 -37.57
N SER A 7 -15.77 42.61 -36.58
CA SER A 7 -14.89 42.40 -35.41
C SER A 7 -15.46 41.41 -34.38
N THR A 8 -16.78 41.29 -34.26
CA THR A 8 -17.41 40.43 -33.23
C THR A 8 -17.29 38.94 -33.56
N VAL A 9 -17.30 38.57 -34.84
CA VAL A 9 -17.21 37.17 -35.29
C VAL A 9 -15.79 36.63 -35.13
N VAL A 10 -14.77 37.45 -35.36
CA VAL A 10 -13.36 37.05 -35.19
C VAL A 10 -13.01 36.86 -33.73
N VAL A 11 -13.51 37.72 -32.84
CA VAL A 11 -13.30 37.56 -31.38
C VAL A 11 -14.00 36.30 -30.86
N LEU A 12 -15.22 36.01 -31.33
CA LEU A 12 -15.94 34.81 -30.91
C LEU A 12 -15.25 33.51 -31.39
N LEU A 13 -14.72 33.50 -32.62
CA LEU A 13 -13.99 32.35 -33.15
C LEU A 13 -12.66 32.10 -32.41
N ILE A 14 -11.96 33.16 -32.01
CA ILE A 14 -10.72 33.05 -31.22
C ILE A 14 -11.04 32.55 -29.80
N CYS A 15 -12.13 33.01 -29.17
CA CYS A 15 -12.58 32.47 -27.88
C CYS A 15 -12.97 30.99 -27.96
N LEU A 16 -13.64 30.55 -29.03
CA LEU A 16 -14.01 29.14 -29.25
C LEU A 16 -12.79 28.26 -29.57
N LEU A 17 -11.77 28.77 -30.28
CA LEU A 17 -10.52 28.04 -30.51
C LEU A 17 -9.67 27.93 -29.23
N LEU A 18 -9.71 28.93 -28.34
CA LEU A 18 -9.04 28.90 -27.04
C LEU A 18 -9.73 27.95 -26.04
N LEU A 19 -11.04 27.68 -26.21
CA LEU A 19 -11.79 26.70 -25.42
C LEU A 19 -11.53 25.25 -25.85
N SER A 20 -11.08 25.00 -27.08
CA SER A 20 -10.78 23.64 -27.57
C SER A 20 -9.31 23.21 -27.42
N LEU A 21 -8.48 24.04 -26.77
CA LEU A 21 -7.08 23.72 -26.42
C LEU A 21 -6.91 23.31 -24.96
N GLN A 22 -8.00 22.95 -24.27
CA GLN A 22 -7.90 22.20 -23.03
C GLN A 22 -7.52 20.76 -23.36
N THR A 23 -6.23 20.54 -23.60
CA THR A 23 -5.63 19.24 -23.29
C THR A 23 -5.97 18.93 -21.82
N PRO A 24 -6.40 17.71 -21.47
CA PRO A 24 -6.46 17.31 -20.06
C PRO A 24 -5.06 17.50 -19.50
N SER A 25 -4.92 18.57 -18.73
CA SER A 25 -3.65 19.03 -18.21
C SER A 25 -3.58 18.52 -16.78
N GLY A 26 -2.60 17.65 -16.55
CA GLY A 26 -2.14 17.32 -15.21
C GLY A 26 -2.73 16.03 -14.67
N VAL A 27 -2.01 14.94 -14.90
CA VAL A 27 -1.53 14.13 -13.77
C VAL A 27 -1.18 15.13 -12.65
N GLN A 28 -2.04 15.24 -11.64
CA GLN A 28 -1.65 15.91 -10.41
C GLN A 28 -0.52 15.05 -9.87
N SER A 29 0.70 15.59 -9.95
CA SER A 29 1.88 14.99 -9.35
C SER A 29 1.53 14.67 -7.90
N ALA A 30 1.58 13.40 -7.52
CA ALA A 30 1.58 13.00 -6.11
C ALA A 30 2.64 13.88 -5.41
N GLY A 31 2.19 14.79 -4.56
CA GLY A 31 2.90 16.04 -4.30
C GLY A 31 4.29 15.87 -3.68
N ASN A 32 4.58 14.70 -3.12
CA ASN A 32 5.86 14.41 -2.52
C ASN A 32 6.19 12.91 -2.47
N LEU A 33 5.74 12.10 -3.43
CA LEU A 33 5.92 10.65 -3.35
C LEU A 33 7.40 10.24 -3.26
N SER A 34 8.32 11.05 -3.79
CA SER A 34 9.77 10.85 -3.61
C SER A 34 10.23 10.78 -2.15
N ALA A 35 9.52 11.44 -1.22
CA ALA A 35 9.81 11.34 0.21
C ALA A 35 9.54 9.94 0.78
N CYS A 36 8.67 9.17 0.14
CA CYS A 36 8.32 7.80 0.49
C CYS A 36 9.08 6.74 -0.31
N ALA A 37 10.11 7.13 -1.06
CA ALA A 37 10.87 6.21 -1.91
C ALA A 37 11.61 5.10 -1.14
N ALA A 38 11.94 5.34 0.14
CA ALA A 38 12.66 4.39 0.98
C ALA A 38 11.81 3.78 2.09
N PHE A 39 10.80 4.50 2.55
CA PHE A 39 9.97 4.12 3.68
C PHE A 39 8.63 4.84 3.56
N ALA A 40 7.53 4.11 3.71
CA ALA A 40 6.19 4.67 3.73
C ALA A 40 5.29 3.85 4.65
N PHE A 41 4.31 4.46 5.28
CA PHE A 41 3.32 3.75 6.10
C PHE A 41 1.99 4.51 6.14
N SER A 42 0.92 3.83 6.55
CA SER A 42 -0.33 4.45 6.99
C SER A 42 -0.66 4.03 8.41
N THR A 43 -1.61 4.72 9.04
CA THR A 43 -2.10 4.40 10.39
C THR A 43 -3.55 3.95 10.35
N GLU A 44 -3.98 3.11 11.28
CA GLU A 44 -5.36 2.58 11.36
C GLU A 44 -6.44 3.65 11.66
N GLU A 45 -6.05 4.82 12.18
CA GLU A 45 -7.00 5.85 12.58
C GLU A 45 -6.54 7.24 12.12
N ASP A 46 -7.52 8.05 11.71
CA ASP A 46 -7.37 9.49 11.56
C ASP A 46 -6.80 10.15 12.82
N PHE A 47 -5.87 11.09 12.64
CA PHE A 47 -5.38 11.91 13.74
C PHE A 47 -5.08 13.35 13.34
N VAL A 48 -4.98 14.21 14.36
CA VAL A 48 -4.56 15.60 14.20
C VAL A 48 -3.11 15.73 14.64
N THR A 49 -2.25 16.18 13.73
CA THR A 49 -0.85 16.53 14.04
C THR A 49 -0.78 17.87 14.77
N GLN A 50 0.03 17.94 15.84
CA GLN A 50 0.38 19.21 16.49
C GLN A 50 1.62 19.88 15.89
N GLY A 51 2.36 19.14 15.07
CA GLY A 51 3.55 19.63 14.42
C GLY A 51 4.36 18.49 13.80
N PRO A 52 4.99 18.75 12.64
CA PRO A 52 4.85 19.93 11.79
C PRO A 52 3.56 19.90 10.96
N LEU A 53 3.10 21.08 10.56
CA LEU A 53 1.96 21.21 9.67
C LEU A 53 2.32 20.64 8.28
N PRO A 54 1.49 19.76 7.68
CA PRO A 54 1.70 19.24 6.33
C PRO A 54 1.77 20.36 5.28
N ALA A 55 2.39 20.07 4.15
CA ALA A 55 2.68 21.06 3.10
C ALA A 55 1.43 21.72 2.49
N ASP A 56 0.30 21.01 2.51
CA ASP A 56 -1.01 21.51 2.05
C ASP A 56 -1.73 22.37 3.12
N GLY A 57 -1.20 22.46 4.33
CA GLY A 57 -1.75 23.20 5.44
C GLY A 57 -2.90 22.51 6.19
N ASN A 58 -3.25 21.26 5.85
CA ASN A 58 -4.28 20.50 6.56
C ASN A 58 -3.66 19.69 7.73
N PRO A 59 -4.00 19.99 9.00
CA PRO A 59 -3.44 19.29 10.15
C PRO A 59 -4.09 17.93 10.42
N VAL A 60 -5.16 17.57 9.70
CA VAL A 60 -5.72 16.22 9.76
C VAL A 60 -4.87 15.31 8.89
N ILE A 61 -4.41 14.21 9.46
CA ILE A 61 -3.78 13.09 8.78
C ILE A 61 -4.79 11.96 8.80
N SER A 62 -5.09 11.46 7.62
CA SER A 62 -6.08 10.42 7.39
C SER A 62 -5.47 9.03 7.56
N ASP A 63 -6.27 8.05 7.95
CA ASP A 63 -5.91 6.62 7.92
C ASP A 63 -5.60 6.07 6.51
N GLY A 64 -5.90 6.85 5.48
CA GLY A 64 -5.55 6.60 4.09
C GLY A 64 -4.39 7.45 3.54
N ASP A 65 -3.74 8.28 4.36
CA ASP A 65 -2.61 9.09 3.93
C ASP A 65 -1.29 8.30 3.97
N LEU A 66 -0.50 8.40 2.91
CA LEU A 66 0.82 7.78 2.88
C LEU A 66 1.86 8.67 3.57
N LEU A 67 2.37 8.22 4.70
CA LEU A 67 3.31 8.92 5.56
C LEU A 67 4.74 8.43 5.32
N GLY A 68 5.68 9.37 5.27
CA GLY A 68 7.09 9.13 5.07
C GLY A 68 7.95 9.59 6.24
N PRO A 69 9.26 9.32 6.18
CA PRO A 69 10.21 9.79 7.18
C PRO A 69 10.23 11.32 7.22
N ASN A 70 10.70 11.87 8.35
CA ASN A 70 10.82 13.31 8.56
C ASN A 70 9.50 14.06 8.31
N TYR A 71 8.42 13.60 8.95
CA TYR A 71 7.19 14.38 9.09
C TYR A 71 6.47 14.69 7.78
N THR A 72 6.65 13.82 6.80
CA THR A 72 6.18 14.09 5.45
C THR A 72 4.92 13.29 5.17
N VAL A 73 3.85 13.98 4.81
CA VAL A 73 2.74 13.35 4.08
C VAL A 73 3.18 13.28 2.62
N CYS A 74 3.47 12.06 2.15
CA CYS A 74 4.00 11.82 0.80
C CYS A 74 2.90 11.87 -0.25
N ALA A 75 1.75 11.32 0.10
CA ALA A 75 0.54 11.37 -0.71
C ALA A 75 -0.67 11.39 0.23
N ARG A 76 -1.67 12.20 -0.11
CA ARG A 76 -2.99 12.10 0.55
C ARG A 76 -3.78 10.93 -0.01
N ASN A 77 -4.74 10.39 0.75
CA ASN A 77 -5.61 9.30 0.25
C ASN A 77 -6.25 9.65 -1.11
N HIS A 78 -6.82 10.85 -1.23
CA HIS A 78 -7.43 11.33 -2.49
C HIS A 78 -6.42 11.52 -3.64
N GLU A 79 -5.12 11.68 -3.36
CA GLU A 79 -4.09 11.75 -4.39
C GLU A 79 -3.80 10.35 -4.96
N LEU A 80 -3.81 9.30 -4.12
CA LEU A 80 -3.69 7.91 -4.55
C LEU A 80 -4.91 7.48 -5.38
N LEU A 81 -6.10 7.98 -5.02
CA LEU A 81 -7.37 7.68 -5.68
C LEU A 81 -7.71 8.62 -6.86
N ALA A 82 -6.81 9.54 -7.20
CA ALA A 82 -7.11 10.65 -8.11
C ALA A 82 -7.57 10.20 -9.51
N ILE A 83 -7.07 9.07 -10.01
CA ILE A 83 -7.46 8.53 -11.32
C ILE A 83 -8.94 8.14 -11.39
N TRP A 84 -9.52 7.75 -10.26
CA TRP A 84 -10.96 7.49 -10.12
C TRP A 84 -11.73 8.72 -9.64
N GLN A 85 -11.11 9.90 -9.53
CA GLN A 85 -11.76 11.14 -9.11
C GLN A 85 -12.51 11.01 -7.77
N ILE A 86 -11.97 10.21 -6.85
CA ILE A 86 -12.52 10.03 -5.51
C ILE A 86 -11.88 11.07 -4.60
N THR A 87 -12.73 11.79 -3.87
CA THR A 87 -12.30 12.80 -2.88
C THR A 87 -12.70 12.43 -1.47
N ALA A 88 -13.49 11.36 -1.32
CA ALA A 88 -13.74 10.76 -0.02
C ALA A 88 -12.46 10.06 0.43
N ASP A 89 -12.26 10.03 1.73
CA ASP A 89 -11.25 9.19 2.34
C ASP A 89 -11.76 7.76 2.41
N LEU A 90 -10.97 6.82 1.91
CA LEU A 90 -11.29 5.39 1.88
C LEU A 90 -10.36 4.54 2.74
N GLY A 91 -9.43 5.14 3.49
CA GLY A 91 -8.42 4.40 4.26
C GLY A 91 -7.36 3.73 3.36
N LEU A 92 -6.40 3.07 4.00
CA LEU A 92 -5.37 2.25 3.36
C LEU A 92 -5.02 1.04 4.23
N ASP A 93 -5.33 -0.16 3.72
CA ASP A 93 -5.06 -1.43 4.44
C ASP A 93 -3.83 -2.14 3.88
N ALA A 94 -3.27 -1.62 2.78
CA ALA A 94 -2.10 -2.22 2.16
C ALA A 94 -1.40 -1.19 1.28
N VAL A 95 -0.07 -1.21 1.25
CA VAL A 95 0.69 -0.36 0.33
C VAL A 95 2.00 -0.98 -0.12
N ASP A 96 2.34 -0.72 -1.37
CA ASP A 96 3.64 -0.98 -1.94
C ASP A 96 4.06 0.15 -2.90
N VAL A 97 5.09 0.91 -2.53
CA VAL A 97 5.63 2.00 -3.35
C VAL A 97 6.59 1.41 -4.38
N ILE A 98 6.15 1.35 -5.63
CA ILE A 98 6.87 0.66 -6.71
C ILE A 98 7.93 1.58 -7.35
N ASP A 99 7.50 2.72 -7.88
CA ASP A 99 8.35 3.64 -8.63
C ASP A 99 7.86 5.08 -8.40
N THR A 100 8.62 5.86 -7.63
CA THR A 100 8.24 7.23 -7.28
C THR A 100 8.42 8.22 -8.43
N GLU A 101 9.32 7.94 -9.38
CA GLU A 101 9.51 8.78 -10.58
C GLU A 101 8.30 8.67 -11.50
N ARG A 102 7.69 7.49 -11.58
CA ARG A 102 6.45 7.23 -12.34
C ARG A 102 5.18 7.44 -11.53
N SER A 103 5.30 7.78 -10.25
CA SER A 103 4.16 7.88 -9.32
C SER A 103 3.34 6.60 -9.25
N LEU A 104 4.01 5.44 -9.23
CA LEU A 104 3.41 4.12 -9.23
C LEU A 104 3.39 3.55 -7.80
N VAL A 105 2.20 3.49 -7.23
CA VAL A 105 1.93 2.90 -5.91
C VAL A 105 0.83 1.87 -6.09
N ALA A 106 1.03 0.67 -5.54
CA ALA A 106 0.01 -0.34 -5.43
C ALA A 106 -0.53 -0.34 -4.00
N PHE A 107 -1.84 -0.48 -3.80
CA PHE A 107 -2.47 -0.32 -2.50
C PHE A 107 -3.85 -1.00 -2.43
N SER A 108 -4.38 -1.15 -1.22
CA SER A 108 -5.78 -1.52 -0.93
C SER A 108 -6.44 -0.40 -0.14
N THR A 109 -7.77 -0.43 0.00
CA THR A 109 -8.56 0.53 0.77
C THR A 109 -9.55 -0.19 1.67
N GLU A 110 -9.74 0.34 2.88
CA GLU A 110 -10.69 -0.13 3.91
C GLU A 110 -12.14 -0.06 3.44
N LEU A 111 -12.46 0.98 2.66
CA LEU A 111 -13.82 1.29 2.26
C LEU A 111 -14.06 1.12 0.76
N ASP A 112 -15.26 0.66 0.42
CA ASP A 112 -15.74 0.57 -0.96
C ASP A 112 -15.72 1.94 -1.67
N ASP A 113 -15.44 1.93 -2.98
CA ASP A 113 -15.70 3.11 -3.81
C ASP A 113 -17.19 3.48 -3.76
N PRO A 114 -17.56 4.73 -3.44
CA PRO A 114 -18.96 5.17 -3.41
C PRO A 114 -19.71 5.00 -4.75
N GLN A 115 -19.00 4.84 -5.87
CA GLN A 115 -19.56 4.59 -7.19
C GLN A 115 -19.53 3.11 -7.60
N ALA A 116 -19.11 2.22 -6.71
CA ALA A 116 -19.02 0.77 -6.91
C ALA A 116 -18.18 0.36 -8.14
N ARG A 117 -17.07 1.08 -8.39
CA ARG A 117 -16.09 0.70 -9.44
C ARG A 117 -15.09 -0.34 -8.95
N PHE A 118 -14.84 -0.37 -7.65
CA PHE A 118 -14.07 -1.37 -6.91
C PHE A 118 -14.66 -1.49 -5.50
N GLY A 119 -14.44 -2.63 -4.85
CA GLY A 119 -14.76 -2.84 -3.44
C GLY A 119 -13.54 -2.61 -2.55
N ASN A 120 -13.74 -2.66 -1.24
CA ASN A 120 -12.64 -2.78 -0.29
C ASN A 120 -11.84 -4.07 -0.53
N GLY A 121 -10.56 -4.06 -0.16
CA GLY A 121 -9.69 -5.22 -0.36
C GLY A 121 -9.27 -5.51 -1.82
N GLU A 122 -9.68 -4.73 -2.82
CA GLU A 122 -9.12 -4.88 -4.17
C GLU A 122 -7.70 -4.29 -4.24
N LEU A 123 -6.81 -4.94 -5.02
CA LEU A 123 -5.49 -4.39 -5.27
C LEU A 123 -5.58 -3.31 -6.35
N LEU A 124 -5.46 -2.06 -5.93
CA LEU A 124 -5.46 -0.86 -6.75
C LEU A 124 -4.04 -0.42 -7.06
N VAL A 125 -3.88 0.27 -8.18
CA VAL A 125 -2.61 0.92 -8.54
C VAL A 125 -2.91 2.31 -9.07
N THR A 126 -2.10 3.30 -8.70
CA THR A 126 -2.28 4.72 -9.09
C THR A 126 -2.34 4.97 -10.61
N ASN A 127 -1.91 4.01 -11.43
CA ASN A 127 -2.05 4.06 -12.88
C ASN A 127 -3.40 3.56 -13.41
N GLY A 128 -4.32 3.13 -12.53
CA GLY A 128 -5.68 2.70 -12.84
C GLY A 128 -5.88 1.18 -12.93
N VAL A 129 -4.83 0.38 -12.71
CA VAL A 129 -4.98 -1.08 -12.59
C VAL A 129 -5.83 -1.41 -11.36
N ILE A 130 -6.78 -2.33 -11.54
CA ILE A 130 -7.59 -2.93 -10.49
C ILE A 130 -7.46 -4.44 -10.63
N ILE A 131 -6.94 -5.11 -9.61
CA ILE A 131 -6.84 -6.57 -9.52
C ILE A 131 -7.76 -7.01 -8.37
N PRO A 132 -8.88 -7.70 -8.66
CA PRO A 132 -9.77 -8.18 -7.61
C PRO A 132 -9.03 -9.13 -6.65
N ASN A 133 -9.34 -9.05 -5.35
CA ASN A 133 -8.82 -9.97 -4.34
C ASN A 133 -9.03 -11.44 -4.73
N ALA A 134 -10.20 -11.76 -5.30
CA ALA A 134 -10.52 -13.09 -5.80
C ALA A 134 -9.53 -13.62 -6.88
N ALA A 135 -8.88 -12.74 -7.63
CA ALA A 135 -7.84 -13.13 -8.59
C ALA A 135 -6.56 -13.59 -7.87
N LEU A 136 -6.17 -12.94 -6.77
CA LEU A 136 -5.04 -13.33 -5.92
C LEU A 136 -5.28 -14.69 -5.26
N LEU A 137 -6.54 -14.97 -4.90
CA LEU A 137 -6.97 -16.22 -4.26
C LEU A 137 -7.18 -17.41 -5.21
N THR A 138 -7.04 -17.21 -6.52
CA THR A 138 -7.41 -18.22 -7.54
C THR A 138 -6.72 -19.58 -7.33
N LEU A 139 -5.42 -19.60 -7.00
CA LEU A 139 -4.68 -20.86 -6.81
C LEU A 139 -4.99 -21.55 -5.47
N PHE A 140 -5.51 -20.80 -4.50
CA PHE A 140 -5.91 -21.33 -3.20
C PHE A 140 -7.29 -21.98 -3.24
N GLN A 141 -8.09 -21.67 -4.27
CA GLN A 141 -9.49 -22.06 -4.35
C GLN A 141 -10.27 -21.63 -3.09
N ALA A 142 -9.83 -20.53 -2.48
CA ALA A 142 -10.59 -19.83 -1.47
C ALA A 142 -11.77 -19.14 -2.16
N GLY A 143 -12.88 -18.94 -1.45
CA GLY A 143 -14.09 -18.32 -1.98
C GLY A 143 -13.86 -16.91 -2.52
N PRO A 144 -14.93 -16.20 -2.92
CA PRO A 144 -14.79 -14.81 -3.30
C PRO A 144 -14.37 -13.97 -2.09
N ASP A 145 -13.51 -13.00 -2.36
CA ASP A 145 -13.16 -11.83 -1.55
C ASP A 145 -12.95 -12.05 -0.04
N LEU A 146 -11.70 -11.90 0.38
CA LEU A 146 -11.29 -11.96 1.78
C LEU A 146 -10.68 -10.65 2.29
N GLY A 147 -10.81 -9.54 1.56
CA GLY A 147 -10.08 -8.33 1.93
C GLY A 147 -8.58 -8.43 1.65
N LEU A 148 -7.84 -7.34 1.82
CA LEU A 148 -6.38 -7.29 1.69
C LEU A 148 -5.79 -6.38 2.75
N ASP A 149 -4.94 -6.96 3.60
CA ASP A 149 -4.30 -6.24 4.71
C ASP A 149 -2.79 -6.09 4.47
N ALA A 150 -2.29 -6.66 3.38
CA ALA A 150 -0.95 -6.37 2.93
C ALA A 150 -0.78 -6.69 1.45
N VAL A 151 0.13 -5.94 0.82
CA VAL A 151 0.58 -6.21 -0.54
C VAL A 151 2.06 -5.89 -0.67
N HIS A 152 2.79 -6.78 -1.35
CA HIS A 152 4.18 -6.56 -1.66
C HIS A 152 4.57 -7.26 -2.98
N PHE A 153 4.99 -6.50 -3.98
CA PHE A 153 5.48 -7.02 -5.24
C PHE A 153 6.91 -7.56 -5.11
N VAL A 154 7.13 -8.75 -5.65
CA VAL A 154 8.43 -9.43 -5.65
C VAL A 154 8.87 -9.65 -7.09
N GLY A 155 10.15 -9.41 -7.37
CA GLY A 155 10.72 -9.49 -8.71
C GLY A 155 11.61 -8.30 -9.04
N VAL A 156 12.12 -8.27 -10.27
CA VAL A 156 12.92 -7.13 -10.75
C VAL A 156 11.99 -5.92 -10.93
N GLU A 157 12.36 -4.77 -10.36
CA GLU A 157 11.56 -3.53 -10.39
C GLU A 157 11.09 -3.17 -11.81
N ALA A 158 12.00 -3.23 -12.79
CA ALA A 158 11.65 -2.97 -14.20
C ALA A 158 10.58 -3.93 -14.76
N GLN A 159 10.51 -5.18 -14.28
CA GLN A 159 9.46 -6.13 -14.67
C GLN A 159 8.16 -5.88 -13.93
N ILE A 160 8.21 -5.48 -12.66
CA ILE A 160 7.02 -5.08 -11.89
C ILE A 160 6.36 -3.88 -12.57
N VAL A 161 7.13 -2.85 -12.87
CA VAL A 161 6.64 -1.66 -13.59
C VAL A 161 6.07 -2.05 -14.96
N LYS A 162 6.77 -2.90 -15.72
CA LYS A 162 6.29 -3.37 -17.03
C LYS A 162 4.99 -4.18 -16.92
N PHE A 163 4.86 -5.03 -15.90
CA PHE A 163 3.62 -5.75 -15.60
C PHE A 163 2.48 -4.76 -15.35
N LEU A 164 2.68 -3.75 -14.52
CA LEU A 164 1.63 -2.77 -14.20
C LEU A 164 1.27 -1.88 -15.40
N GLU A 165 2.23 -1.48 -16.22
CA GLU A 165 2.00 -0.64 -17.40
C GLU A 165 1.31 -1.38 -18.55
N GLU A 166 1.71 -2.62 -18.84
CA GLU A 166 1.15 -3.39 -19.98
C GLU A 166 -0.24 -3.99 -19.69
N ASN A 167 -0.71 -3.91 -18.45
CA ASN A 167 -1.99 -4.48 -18.01
C ASN A 167 -3.02 -3.43 -17.56
N VAL A 168 -2.77 -2.13 -17.78
CA VAL A 168 -3.69 -1.04 -17.40
C VAL A 168 -5.09 -1.15 -18.01
N ASP A 169 -5.19 -1.68 -19.23
CA ASP A 169 -6.47 -1.81 -19.96
C ASP A 169 -7.22 -3.11 -19.63
N ILE A 170 -6.75 -3.90 -18.66
CA ILE A 170 -7.43 -5.13 -18.25
C ILE A 170 -8.57 -4.80 -17.28
N ALA A 171 -9.80 -5.09 -17.71
CA ALA A 171 -10.96 -5.00 -16.84
C ALA A 171 -10.85 -5.96 -15.64
N PRO A 172 -11.35 -5.58 -14.44
CA PRO A 172 -11.24 -6.37 -13.22
C PRO A 172 -11.63 -7.85 -13.37
N GLU A 173 -12.76 -8.12 -14.02
CA GLU A 173 -13.32 -9.47 -14.18
C GLU A 173 -12.45 -10.35 -15.08
N ALA A 174 -11.65 -9.74 -15.96
CA ALA A 174 -10.78 -10.47 -16.85
C ALA A 174 -9.55 -11.05 -16.12
N TRP A 175 -9.21 -10.59 -14.92
CA TRP A 175 -8.13 -11.16 -14.11
C TRP A 175 -8.43 -12.56 -13.57
N LEU A 176 -9.73 -12.86 -13.42
CA LEU A 176 -10.23 -14.13 -12.91
C LEU A 176 -9.86 -15.30 -13.85
N GLY A 177 -9.97 -16.53 -13.34
CA GLY A 177 -9.77 -17.74 -14.14
C GLY A 177 -8.32 -17.99 -14.55
N GLY A 178 -7.35 -17.40 -13.84
CA GLY A 178 -5.92 -17.68 -14.00
C GLY A 178 -5.14 -16.65 -14.83
N LYS A 179 -5.80 -15.63 -15.40
CA LYS A 179 -5.11 -14.59 -16.19
C LYS A 179 -4.04 -13.84 -15.39
N LEU A 180 -4.32 -13.55 -14.11
CA LEU A 180 -3.33 -12.95 -13.22
C LEU A 180 -2.07 -13.82 -13.14
N ILE A 181 -2.21 -15.12 -12.88
CA ILE A 181 -1.11 -16.08 -12.77
C ILE A 181 -0.31 -16.16 -14.07
N GLU A 182 -0.97 -16.18 -15.23
CA GLU A 182 -0.31 -16.14 -16.54
C GLU A 182 0.54 -14.88 -16.71
N SER A 183 0.02 -13.73 -16.29
CA SER A 183 0.72 -12.45 -16.37
C SER A 183 1.91 -12.40 -15.41
N LEU A 184 1.71 -12.75 -14.13
CA LEU A 184 2.78 -12.85 -13.13
C LEU A 184 3.93 -13.75 -13.61
N ASN A 185 3.62 -14.90 -14.20
CA ASN A 185 4.63 -15.79 -14.79
C ASN A 185 5.35 -15.20 -16.02
N ARG A 186 4.65 -14.41 -16.84
CA ARG A 186 5.24 -13.77 -18.03
C ARG A 186 6.31 -12.74 -17.65
N TYR A 187 6.07 -11.96 -16.61
CA TYR A 187 6.99 -10.91 -16.17
C TYR A 187 7.98 -11.37 -15.10
N ASP A 188 7.86 -12.62 -14.63
CA ASP A 188 8.65 -13.13 -13.51
C ASP A 188 8.46 -12.27 -12.24
N VAL A 189 7.20 -11.92 -11.99
CA VAL A 189 6.75 -11.10 -10.85
C VAL A 189 5.85 -11.95 -9.97
N ASP A 190 5.91 -11.75 -8.66
CA ASP A 190 4.97 -12.30 -7.69
C ASP A 190 4.34 -11.17 -6.88
N ILE A 191 3.19 -11.43 -6.29
CA ILE A 191 2.50 -10.55 -5.36
C ILE A 191 2.37 -11.34 -4.06
N TRP A 192 3.06 -10.87 -3.03
CA TRP A 192 2.88 -11.35 -1.68
C TRP A 192 1.77 -10.57 -1.01
N PHE A 193 0.86 -11.23 -0.31
CA PHE A 193 -0.31 -10.60 0.29
C PHE A 193 -0.81 -11.33 1.54
N SER A 194 -1.48 -10.61 2.44
CA SER A 194 -2.35 -11.14 3.51
C SER A 194 -3.79 -10.71 3.24
N THR A 195 -4.73 -11.19 4.05
CA THR A 195 -6.17 -10.98 3.85
C THR A 195 -6.85 -10.80 5.21
N GLU A 196 -7.77 -9.86 5.35
CA GLU A 196 -8.64 -9.70 6.54
C GLU A 196 -9.38 -10.99 6.92
N GLY A 197 -9.84 -11.71 5.89
CA GLY A 197 -10.69 -12.88 6.02
C GLY A 197 -9.93 -14.18 6.22
N THR A 198 -10.36 -14.99 7.19
CA THR A 198 -9.92 -16.39 7.32
C THR A 198 -10.72 -17.33 6.41
N SER A 199 -10.03 -18.17 5.64
CA SER A 199 -10.63 -19.27 4.86
C SER A 199 -10.10 -20.65 5.28
N LEU A 200 -10.90 -21.35 6.09
CA LEU A 200 -10.62 -22.74 6.50
C LEU A 200 -11.05 -23.79 5.47
N THR A 201 -11.80 -23.37 4.45
CA THR A 201 -12.32 -24.24 3.38
C THR A 201 -11.47 -24.21 2.11
N ALA A 202 -10.45 -23.35 2.07
CA ALA A 202 -9.47 -23.33 0.99
C ALA A 202 -8.85 -24.74 0.85
N SER A 203 -8.92 -25.25 -0.38
CA SER A 203 -8.71 -26.69 -0.65
C SER A 203 -7.24 -27.12 -0.57
N THR A 204 -6.31 -26.17 -0.65
CA THR A 204 -4.88 -26.41 -0.76
C THR A 204 -4.11 -26.06 0.53
N VAL A 205 -4.47 -24.96 1.20
CA VAL A 205 -3.92 -24.52 2.48
C VAL A 205 -4.99 -23.76 3.27
N GLN A 206 -4.94 -23.80 4.60
CA GLN A 206 -5.75 -22.89 5.42
C GLN A 206 -5.21 -21.47 5.24
N ILE A 207 -6.10 -20.54 4.89
CA ILE A 207 -5.79 -19.12 4.87
C ILE A 207 -6.25 -18.57 6.20
N LEU A 208 -5.29 -18.11 6.98
CA LEU A 208 -5.52 -17.33 8.19
C LEU A 208 -5.18 -15.88 7.86
N ASP A 209 -5.78 -14.97 8.60
CA ASP A 209 -5.60 -13.53 8.42
C ASP A 209 -4.10 -13.16 8.45
N GLY A 210 -3.39 -13.60 9.50
CA GLY A 210 -1.96 -13.35 9.60
C GLY A 210 -1.05 -14.21 8.71
N THR A 211 -1.54 -14.78 7.60
CA THR A 211 -0.71 -15.60 6.68
C THR A 211 -0.23 -14.79 5.49
N LEU A 212 1.09 -14.80 5.24
CA LEU A 212 1.64 -14.23 4.01
C LEU A 212 1.59 -15.24 2.87
N LEU A 213 0.89 -14.92 1.80
CA LEU A 213 0.59 -15.78 0.66
C LEU A 213 1.29 -15.30 -0.61
N SER A 214 1.55 -16.22 -1.56
CA SER A 214 2.05 -15.90 -2.90
C SER A 214 0.94 -16.10 -3.94
N ALA A 215 0.59 -15.04 -4.65
CA ALA A 215 -0.39 -15.09 -5.72
C ALA A 215 0.10 -15.88 -6.94
N ARG A 216 1.41 -15.85 -7.22
CA ARG A 216 1.99 -16.55 -8.38
C ARG A 216 2.04 -18.06 -8.19
N THR A 217 2.39 -18.53 -6.99
CA THR A 217 2.63 -19.96 -6.73
C THR A 217 1.47 -20.65 -6.04
N GLY A 218 0.57 -19.90 -5.40
CA GLY A 218 -0.52 -20.48 -4.60
C GLY A 218 -0.02 -21.17 -3.34
N THR A 219 1.09 -20.69 -2.76
CA THR A 219 1.70 -21.24 -1.55
C THR A 219 1.75 -20.21 -0.44
N ILE A 220 1.88 -20.70 0.80
CA ILE A 220 2.24 -19.86 1.94
C ILE A 220 3.71 -19.45 1.79
N VAL A 221 3.98 -18.16 1.87
CA VAL A 221 5.33 -17.58 1.91
C VAL A 221 5.88 -17.70 3.33
N VAL A 222 5.14 -17.18 4.31
CA VAL A 222 5.45 -17.29 5.74
C VAL A 222 4.15 -17.50 6.50
N ASP A 223 4.13 -18.51 7.37
CA ASP A 223 3.04 -18.70 8.33
C ASP A 223 3.30 -17.93 9.63
N GLN A 224 2.28 -17.77 10.47
CA GLN A 224 2.46 -17.12 11.78
C GLN A 224 3.37 -17.88 12.73
N LEU A 225 3.58 -19.18 12.53
CA LEU A 225 4.53 -19.91 13.38
C LEU A 225 5.95 -19.39 13.15
N ALA A 226 6.29 -19.09 11.90
CA ALA A 226 7.58 -18.57 11.47
C ALA A 226 7.71 -17.03 11.55
N LEU A 227 6.61 -16.28 11.46
CA LEU A 227 6.65 -14.80 11.59
C LEU A 227 7.08 -14.34 12.98
N PHE A 228 6.69 -15.05 14.03
CA PHE A 228 6.96 -14.63 15.41
C PHE A 228 8.04 -15.48 16.09
N ALA A 229 8.73 -14.89 17.07
CA ALA A 229 9.58 -15.63 17.99
C ALA A 229 8.84 -16.80 18.63
N ALA A 230 9.55 -17.90 18.90
CA ALA A 230 8.96 -19.13 19.43
C ALA A 230 8.23 -18.98 20.77
N SER A 231 8.52 -17.91 21.54
CA SER A 231 7.85 -17.59 22.81
C SER A 231 6.49 -16.92 22.62
N VAL A 232 6.23 -16.32 21.46
CA VAL A 232 4.94 -15.70 21.14
C VAL A 232 3.96 -16.81 20.73
N PRO A 233 2.72 -16.83 21.26
CA PRO A 233 1.77 -17.90 21.00
C PRO A 233 1.08 -17.78 19.62
N ALA A 234 1.80 -17.41 18.55
CA ALA A 234 1.21 -17.11 17.25
C ALA A 234 0.97 -18.37 16.39
N GLY A 235 -0.17 -18.45 15.71
CA GLY A 235 -0.60 -19.55 14.85
C GLY A 235 -1.66 -20.43 15.51
N ILE A 236 -2.86 -20.43 14.93
CA ILE A 236 -3.91 -21.41 15.21
C ILE A 236 -3.87 -22.57 14.20
N PRO A 237 -4.31 -23.79 14.58
CA PRO A 237 -4.70 -24.21 15.93
C PRO A 237 -3.51 -24.62 16.82
N ALA A 238 -2.28 -24.53 16.31
CA ALA A 238 -1.13 -25.23 16.90
C ALA A 238 -0.53 -24.56 18.15
N ARG A 239 -0.46 -23.23 18.20
CA ARG A 239 0.31 -22.49 19.22
C ARG A 239 -0.49 -21.42 19.96
N GLY A 240 -1.56 -20.88 19.40
CA GLY A 240 -2.54 -20.13 20.19
C GLY A 240 -3.42 -19.15 19.43
N VAL A 241 -2.83 -18.08 18.91
CA VAL A 241 -3.51 -16.85 18.50
C VAL A 241 -3.20 -16.57 17.04
N ASP A 242 -4.23 -16.21 16.28
CA ASP A 242 -4.07 -15.52 15.01
C ASP A 242 -3.90 -14.03 15.33
N PHE A 243 -2.72 -13.47 15.05
CA PHE A 243 -2.41 -12.07 15.34
C PHE A 243 -2.79 -11.11 14.21
N GLY A 244 -3.25 -11.62 13.07
CA GLY A 244 -3.46 -10.81 11.87
C GLY A 244 -2.15 -10.30 11.23
N LEU A 245 -2.27 -9.67 10.07
CA LEU A 245 -1.17 -9.00 9.36
C LEU A 245 -1.68 -7.77 8.61
N ASP A 246 -1.54 -6.58 9.21
CA ASP A 246 -2.07 -5.32 8.66
C ASP A 246 -1.02 -4.54 7.88
N ALA A 247 0.22 -5.01 7.89
CA ALA A 247 1.27 -4.40 7.12
C ALA A 247 2.35 -5.42 6.84
N VAL A 248 2.83 -5.50 5.60
CA VAL A 248 3.95 -6.36 5.24
C VAL A 248 4.83 -5.71 4.20
N THR A 249 6.14 -5.85 4.40
CA THR A 249 7.15 -5.52 3.40
C THR A 249 8.31 -6.50 3.45
N ALA A 250 8.96 -6.72 2.30
CA ALA A 250 10.11 -7.61 2.17
C ALA A 250 11.10 -7.09 1.12
N PRO A 251 12.29 -7.68 0.98
CA PRO A 251 13.12 -7.43 -0.18
C PRO A 251 12.46 -7.96 -1.46
N ARG A 252 12.57 -7.18 -2.54
CA ARG A 252 12.12 -7.58 -3.89
C ARG A 252 12.70 -8.91 -4.39
N THR A 253 13.74 -9.44 -3.73
CA THR A 253 14.38 -10.73 -4.02
C THR A 253 13.70 -11.93 -3.36
N ALA A 254 12.52 -11.76 -2.76
CA ALA A 254 11.74 -12.84 -2.15
C ALA A 254 12.38 -13.46 -0.89
N ASP A 255 13.10 -12.67 -0.08
CA ASP A 255 13.68 -13.19 1.17
C ASP A 255 12.67 -13.14 2.32
N ALA A 256 12.00 -14.27 2.54
CA ALA A 256 11.03 -14.47 3.62
C ALA A 256 11.60 -14.20 5.02
N ALA A 257 12.90 -14.41 5.25
CA ALA A 257 13.52 -14.15 6.56
C ALA A 257 13.74 -12.65 6.82
N ALA A 258 13.61 -11.83 5.78
CA ALA A 258 13.71 -10.39 5.82
C ALA A 258 12.33 -9.70 5.80
N VAL A 259 11.24 -10.44 6.01
CA VAL A 259 9.90 -9.85 6.14
C VAL A 259 9.84 -8.95 7.38
N ARG A 260 9.31 -7.74 7.19
CA ARG A 260 8.90 -6.80 8.24
C ARG A 260 7.39 -6.66 8.17
N PHE A 261 6.74 -6.56 9.32
CA PHE A 261 5.29 -6.58 9.37
C PHE A 261 4.72 -5.86 10.60
N SER A 262 3.44 -5.50 10.54
CA SER A 262 2.58 -5.14 11.69
C SER A 262 1.47 -6.18 11.86
N THR A 263 0.65 -6.04 12.91
CA THR A 263 -0.34 -7.05 13.32
C THR A 263 -1.62 -6.40 13.85
N GLU A 264 -2.79 -6.95 13.55
CA GLU A 264 -4.10 -6.47 14.02
C GLU A 264 -4.22 -6.32 15.54
N ILE A 265 -3.48 -7.13 16.30
CA ILE A 265 -3.57 -7.11 17.77
C ILE A 265 -2.21 -7.11 18.48
N LEU A 266 -2.13 -6.31 19.53
CA LEU A 266 -1.00 -6.26 20.45
C LEU A 266 -0.76 -7.57 21.24
N TYR A 267 0.47 -7.75 21.71
CA TYR A 267 0.87 -8.81 22.63
C TYR A 267 1.65 -8.29 23.84
N ARG A 268 1.17 -8.63 25.05
CA ARG A 268 1.74 -8.19 26.34
C ARG A 268 2.70 -9.20 26.98
N GLY A 269 3.13 -10.22 26.24
CA GLY A 269 4.12 -11.20 26.71
C GLY A 269 5.55 -10.79 26.39
N GLU A 270 6.44 -11.77 26.23
CA GLU A 270 7.86 -11.54 25.93
C GLU A 270 8.27 -12.29 24.64
N PRO A 271 8.72 -11.59 23.59
CA PRO A 271 8.77 -10.12 23.48
C PRO A 271 7.37 -9.51 23.44
N THR A 272 7.21 -8.28 23.96
CA THR A 272 5.98 -7.49 23.85
C THR A 272 6.00 -6.71 22.54
N PHE A 273 4.82 -6.47 21.97
CA PHE A 273 4.62 -5.62 20.80
C PHE A 273 3.19 -5.06 20.77
N THR A 274 2.97 -4.02 19.99
CA THR A 274 1.67 -3.42 19.68
C THR A 274 1.32 -3.55 18.20
N ASP A 275 0.06 -3.34 17.85
CA ASP A 275 -0.42 -3.29 16.45
C ASP A 275 0.13 -2.10 15.63
N GLY A 276 0.75 -1.12 16.29
CA GLY A 276 1.54 -0.09 15.60
C GLY A 276 3.04 -0.37 15.44
N ASP A 277 3.58 -1.45 16.01
CA ASP A 277 5.02 -1.72 15.96
C ASP A 277 5.39 -2.42 14.65
N VAL A 278 6.53 -2.07 14.03
CA VAL A 278 7.10 -2.88 12.94
C VAL A 278 7.95 -3.99 13.52
N LEU A 279 7.54 -5.23 13.33
CA LEU A 279 8.24 -6.43 13.73
C LEU A 279 9.12 -6.98 12.61
N ARG A 280 10.17 -7.71 12.99
CA ARG A 280 10.95 -8.55 12.08
C ARG A 280 10.57 -10.02 12.24
N ALA A 281 10.38 -10.71 11.11
CA ALA A 281 10.13 -12.15 11.06
C ALA A 281 11.11 -12.96 11.94
N GLY A 282 10.55 -13.83 12.79
CA GLY A 282 11.28 -14.71 13.70
C GLY A 282 11.94 -14.01 14.90
N SER A 283 11.73 -12.70 15.07
CA SER A 283 12.37 -11.88 16.10
C SER A 283 11.32 -11.15 16.95
N GLY A 284 11.37 -9.82 17.01
CA GLY A 284 10.41 -8.96 17.69
C GLY A 284 10.40 -7.57 17.05
N VAL A 285 10.09 -6.55 17.85
CA VAL A 285 10.03 -5.15 17.40
C VAL A 285 11.37 -4.69 16.80
N GLU A 286 11.36 -4.26 15.55
CA GLU A 286 12.47 -3.60 14.84
C GLU A 286 12.29 -2.08 14.85
N ILE A 287 11.05 -1.57 14.69
CA ILE A 287 10.70 -0.14 14.81
C ILE A 287 9.49 -0.01 15.73
N PRO A 288 9.63 0.63 16.91
CA PRO A 288 8.49 0.91 17.78
C PRO A 288 7.49 1.88 17.12
N HIS A 289 6.19 1.69 17.35
CA HIS A 289 5.12 2.57 16.85
C HIS A 289 5.36 4.03 17.21
N VAL A 290 5.86 4.28 18.42
CA VAL A 290 6.15 5.62 18.92
C VAL A 290 7.19 6.34 18.05
N ASP A 291 8.14 5.62 17.46
CA ASP A 291 9.16 6.21 16.59
C ASP A 291 8.58 6.58 15.21
N LEU A 292 7.51 5.91 14.78
CA LEU A 292 6.77 6.24 13.55
C LEU A 292 5.92 7.49 13.71
N ILE A 293 5.18 7.58 14.81
CA ILE A 293 4.13 8.60 14.97
C ILE A 293 4.58 9.83 15.75
N THR A 294 5.51 9.71 16.71
CA THR A 294 6.02 10.86 17.49
C THR A 294 6.48 12.03 16.62
N PRO A 295 7.12 11.79 15.46
CA PRO A 295 7.41 12.87 14.55
C PRO A 295 6.19 13.78 14.30
N PHE A 296 5.01 13.23 14.04
CA PHE A 296 3.81 14.02 13.75
C PHE A 296 3.16 14.66 14.99
N GLU A 297 3.74 14.53 16.18
CA GLU A 297 3.19 15.06 17.44
C GLU A 297 1.66 14.81 17.56
N PRO A 298 1.19 13.55 17.43
CA PRO A 298 -0.23 13.27 17.39
C PRO A 298 -0.90 13.62 18.72
N MET A 299 -2.16 14.07 18.65
CA MET A 299 -3.01 14.14 19.84
C MET A 299 -3.38 12.76 20.39
N ALA A 300 -3.32 11.74 19.54
CA ALA A 300 -3.46 10.35 19.91
C ALA A 300 -2.24 9.86 20.69
N ARG A 301 -2.45 8.92 21.61
CA ARG A 301 -1.36 8.29 22.38
C ARG A 301 -0.83 7.02 21.73
N PHE A 302 -1.56 6.53 20.74
CA PHE A 302 -1.40 5.24 20.13
C PHE A 302 -2.14 5.28 18.79
N LEU A 303 -1.52 4.72 17.77
CA LEU A 303 -2.03 4.56 16.42
C LEU A 303 -1.39 3.26 15.91
N GLY A 304 -2.21 2.34 15.43
CA GLY A 304 -1.73 1.14 14.77
C GLY A 304 -1.18 1.42 13.38
N VAL A 305 -0.62 0.41 12.72
CA VAL A 305 0.01 0.53 11.40
C VAL A 305 -0.67 -0.40 10.43
N ASP A 306 -1.39 0.21 9.49
CA ASP A 306 -2.32 -0.46 8.57
C ASP A 306 -1.79 -0.58 7.14
N ALA A 307 -0.61 0.00 6.89
CA ALA A 307 0.08 -0.16 5.63
C ALA A 307 1.57 0.10 5.83
N LEU A 308 2.43 -0.67 5.18
CA LEU A 308 3.88 -0.51 5.31
C LEU A 308 4.63 -0.81 4.01
N PHE A 309 5.48 0.11 3.61
CA PHE A 309 6.50 -0.07 2.60
C PHE A 309 7.89 0.25 3.15
N MET A 310 8.85 -0.62 2.87
CA MET A 310 10.26 -0.38 3.17
C MET A 310 11.12 -0.83 2.00
N ARG A 311 12.00 0.04 1.52
CA ARG A 311 13.00 -0.31 0.53
C ARG A 311 14.19 -0.96 1.22
N PHE A 312 14.46 -2.21 0.87
CA PHE A 312 15.67 -2.91 1.26
C PHE A 312 16.74 -2.61 0.22
N GLU A 313 17.73 -1.79 0.58
CA GLU A 313 18.88 -1.61 -0.29
C GLU A 313 19.50 -2.98 -0.57
N GLN A 314 19.65 -3.32 -1.86
CA GLN A 314 20.52 -4.43 -2.24
C GLN A 314 21.90 -4.08 -1.70
N VAL A 315 22.44 -4.93 -0.82
CA VAL A 315 23.81 -4.76 -0.30
C VAL A 315 24.78 -4.89 -1.47
N GLY A 316 25.06 -3.75 -2.09
CA GLY A 316 26.08 -3.49 -3.08
C GLY A 316 26.69 -2.15 -2.72
N ASP A 317 27.67 -2.19 -1.82
CA ASP A 317 28.59 -1.12 -1.46
C ASP A 317 27.98 0.23 -1.03
N LEU A 318 27.30 0.31 0.12
CA LEU A 318 27.38 1.47 1.03
C LEU A 318 26.72 1.18 2.38
N TYR A 319 27.54 0.85 3.38
CA TYR A 319 27.15 0.96 4.78
C TYR A 319 27.10 2.44 5.15
N LEU A 320 25.93 2.99 5.43
CA LEU A 320 25.79 4.10 6.38
C LEU A 320 24.63 3.80 7.34
N PRO A 321 24.88 3.74 8.65
CA PRO A 321 23.83 3.47 9.61
C PRO A 321 22.90 4.69 9.69
N ILE A 322 21.60 4.44 9.55
CA ILE A 322 20.51 5.32 9.96
C ILE A 322 20.50 5.39 11.50
N ILE A 323 21.56 5.92 12.11
CA ILE A 323 21.62 6.40 13.50
C ILE A 323 22.76 7.41 13.54
N LEU A 324 22.46 8.69 13.33
CA LEU A 324 23.23 9.84 13.83
C LEU A 324 22.41 11.13 13.62
N HIS A 325 21.31 11.27 14.36
CA HIS A 325 20.81 12.60 14.71
C HIS A 325 20.42 12.72 16.19
N GLN A 326 21.09 11.95 17.04
CA GLN A 326 21.17 12.24 18.48
C GLN A 326 22.65 12.23 18.87
N ILE A 327 23.25 13.43 18.81
CA ILE A 327 24.36 13.97 19.63
C ILE A 327 24.89 15.19 18.85
N GLN A 328 24.84 16.37 19.50
CA GLN A 328 25.07 17.74 19.01
C GLN A 328 23.78 18.36 18.44
N GLU A 329 23.05 19.22 19.12
CA GLU A 329 23.37 20.25 20.14
C GLU A 329 22.48 20.19 21.38
#